data_AF-A0A2E5TQZ9-F1
#
_entry.id   AF-A0A2E5TQZ9-F1
#
_cell.length_a   1.000
_cell.length_b   1.000
_cell.length_c   1.000
_cell.angle_alpha   90.00
_cell.angle_beta   90.00
_cell.angle_gamma   90.00
#
_symmetry.space_group_name_H-M   'P 1'
#
loop_
_entity.id
_entity.type
_entity.pdbx_description
1 polymer ?
#
loop_
_entity_poly.entity_id
_entity_poly.type
_entity_poly.pdbx_seq_one_letter_code
_entity_poly.pdbx_strand_id
1 'polypeptide(L)'
;MRIHYRTYEFNKPRHIHETYYHELKDKILKGEEIDIAPMNKPSKEFKGTLTAIKIGLITIGLGFILSQYEEDLGIVAGIAILFTLFAGIRLMNLGYFSYIIVYRKRIRYFKKLKRRINDSSSYYDFKCP
;
A
#
# COMPACT_ATOMS: atom_id res chain seq x y z
N MET A 1 22.79 1.17 -7.97
CA MET A 1 21.72 0.55 -8.77
C MET A 1 20.42 1.34 -8.57
N ARG A 2 19.96 2.11 -9.57
CA ARG A 2 18.71 2.88 -9.48
C ARG A 2 17.57 2.03 -10.03
N ILE A 3 16.75 1.46 -9.14
CA ILE A 3 15.63 0.60 -9.53
C ILE A 3 14.47 1.50 -9.98
N HIS A 4 14.19 1.52 -11.28
CA HIS A 4 12.97 2.13 -11.82
C HIS A 4 11.78 1.20 -11.53
N TYR A 5 10.94 1.59 -10.57
CA TYR A 5 9.70 0.87 -10.26
C TYR A 5 8.64 1.17 -11.33
N ARG A 6 8.73 0.51 -12.49
CA ARG A 6 7.63 0.44 -13.45
C ARG A 6 6.75 -0.80 -13.27
N THR A 7 7.17 -1.76 -12.44
CA THR A 7 6.49 -3.05 -12.33
C THR A 7 5.65 -3.14 -11.07
N TYR A 8 4.34 -3.30 -11.28
CA TYR A 8 3.32 -3.69 -10.31
C TYR A 8 3.48 -5.14 -9.83
N GLU A 9 4.72 -5.64 -9.73
CA GLU A 9 5.01 -7.02 -9.41
C GLU A 9 6.04 -7.09 -8.28
N PHE A 10 5.66 -7.77 -7.21
CA PHE A 10 6.62 -8.16 -6.19
C PHE A 10 7.42 -9.36 -6.71
N ASN A 11 8.61 -9.09 -7.25
CA ASN A 11 9.56 -10.14 -7.61
C ASN A 11 10.13 -10.76 -6.34
N LYS A 12 9.55 -11.88 -5.92
CA LYS A 12 10.06 -12.61 -4.75
C LYS A 12 11.50 -13.09 -5.05
N PRO A 13 12.45 -12.91 -4.12
CA PRO A 13 13.74 -13.56 -4.21
C PRO A 13 13.52 -15.08 -4.26
N ARG A 14 14.01 -15.75 -5.30
CA ARG A 14 13.95 -17.22 -5.40
C ARG A 14 14.97 -17.88 -4.47
N HIS A 15 16.09 -17.21 -4.23
CA HIS A 15 17.18 -17.69 -3.41
C HIS A 15 17.73 -16.54 -2.58
N ILE A 16 18.12 -16.84 -1.33
CA ILE A 16 18.82 -15.90 -0.45
C ILE A 16 20.18 -16.52 -0.25
N HIS A 17 21.25 -15.79 -0.55
CA HIS A 17 22.61 -16.28 -0.32
C HIS A 17 22.87 -16.51 1.17
N GLU A 18 23.73 -17.47 1.48
CA GLU A 18 24.10 -17.85 2.85
C GLU A 18 24.55 -16.65 3.70
N THR A 19 25.39 -15.78 3.13
CA THR A 19 25.86 -14.56 3.78
C THR A 19 24.69 -13.64 4.18
N TYR A 20 23.73 -13.44 3.27
CA TYR A 20 22.52 -12.65 3.53
C TYR A 20 21.60 -13.30 4.56
N TYR A 21 21.52 -14.64 4.58
CA TYR A 21 20.76 -15.37 5.58
C TYR A 21 21.32 -15.13 6.99
N HIS A 22 22.65 -15.23 7.16
CA HIS A 22 23.29 -14.98 8.45
C HIS A 22 23.12 -13.52 8.91
N GLU A 23 23.30 -12.56 8.01
CA GLU A 23 23.05 -11.14 8.32
C GLU A 23 21.59 -10.90 8.75
N LEU A 24 20.62 -11.49 8.05
CA LEU A 24 19.20 -11.38 8.40
C LEU A 24 18.90 -12.05 9.75
N LYS A 25 19.48 -13.22 10.01
CA LYS A 25 19.29 -13.96 11.26
C LYS A 25 19.83 -13.17 12.44
N ASP A 26 21.02 -12.60 12.32
CA ASP A 26 21.62 -11.75 13.35
C ASP A 26 20.77 -10.51 13.64
N LYS A 27 20.26 -9.84 12.59
CA LYS A 27 19.35 -8.68 12.75
C LYS A 27 18.05 -9.07 13.45
N ILE A 28 17.48 -10.23 13.11
CA ILE A 28 16.26 -10.74 13.75
C ILE A 28 16.50 -11.03 15.24
N LEU A 29 17.62 -11.69 15.57
CA LEU A 29 17.99 -12.02 16.96
C LEU A 29 18.28 -10.78 17.80
N LYS A 30 18.88 -9.75 17.20
CA LYS A 30 19.10 -8.44 17.84
C LYS A 30 17.84 -7.60 18.02
N GLY A 31 16.70 -8.07 17.51
CA GLY A 31 15.44 -7.35 17.58
C GLY A 31 15.39 -6.12 16.67
N GLU A 32 16.33 -5.98 15.73
CA GLU A 32 16.31 -4.89 14.75
C GLU A 32 15.09 -5.04 13.84
N GLU A 33 14.37 -3.94 13.61
CA GLU A 33 13.34 -3.93 12.58
C GLU A 33 14.01 -4.11 11.22
N ILE A 34 13.76 -5.25 10.57
CA ILE A 34 14.11 -5.41 9.17
C ILE A 34 13.25 -4.44 8.39
N ASP A 35 13.85 -3.31 8.04
CA ASP A 35 13.20 -2.25 7.30
C ASP A 35 12.79 -2.79 5.93
N ILE A 36 11.50 -3.07 5.76
CA ILE A 36 10.95 -3.55 4.51
C ILE A 36 11.04 -2.37 3.56
N ALA A 37 12.12 -2.33 2.76
CA ALA A 37 12.60 -1.17 1.99
C ALA A 37 11.52 -0.12 1.67
N PRO A 38 11.82 1.18 1.90
CA PRO A 38 10.85 2.22 2.07
C PRO A 38 9.80 2.18 0.98
N MET A 39 8.56 2.20 1.44
CA MET A 39 7.39 2.47 0.62
C MET A 39 7.72 3.66 -0.29
N ASN A 40 7.70 3.47 -1.62
CA ASN A 40 7.72 4.62 -2.52
C ASN A 40 6.56 5.49 -2.07
N LYS A 41 6.88 6.69 -1.54
CA LYS A 41 5.87 7.61 -1.02
C LYS A 41 4.83 7.77 -2.12
N PRO A 42 3.53 7.68 -1.80
CA PRO A 42 2.51 7.85 -2.81
C PRO A 42 2.77 9.12 -3.61
N SER A 43 2.60 9.05 -4.93
CA SER A 43 2.83 10.18 -5.81
C SER A 43 2.02 11.39 -5.34
N LYS A 44 2.51 12.61 -5.60
CA LYS A 44 1.77 13.84 -5.25
C LYS A 44 0.35 13.81 -5.84
N GLU A 45 0.21 13.26 -7.05
CA GLU A 45 -1.08 13.06 -7.72
C GLU A 45 -2.01 12.11 -6.96
N PHE A 46 -1.48 11.01 -6.41
CA PHE A 46 -2.25 10.09 -5.58
C PHE A 46 -2.76 10.79 -4.31
N LYS A 47 -1.88 11.51 -3.61
CA LYS A 47 -2.26 12.25 -2.39
C LYS A 47 -3.33 13.29 -2.69
N GLY A 48 -3.17 14.05 -3.79
CA GLY A 48 -4.16 15.03 -4.23
C GLY A 48 -5.52 14.40 -4.55
N THR A 49 -5.52 13.27 -5.27
CA THR A 49 -6.76 12.56 -5.62
C THR A 49 -7.46 12.00 -4.37
N LEU A 50 -6.71 11.48 -3.39
CA LEU A 50 -7.27 10.99 -2.13
C LEU A 50 -7.87 12.13 -1.29
N THR A 51 -7.22 13.28 -1.25
CA THR A 51 -7.74 14.48 -0.57
C THR A 51 -9.02 14.96 -1.26
N ALA A 52 -9.07 14.98 -2.59
CA ALA A 52 -10.26 15.34 -3.34
C ALA A 52 -11.46 14.43 -3.02
N ILE A 53 -11.25 13.12 -2.91
CA ILE A 53 -12.30 12.18 -2.49
C ILE A 53 -12.76 12.44 -1.07
N LYS A 54 -11.83 12.69 -0.13
CA LYS A 54 -12.21 13.01 1.27
C LYS A 54 -13.06 14.26 1.36
N ILE A 55 -12.65 15.33 0.68
CA ILE A 55 -13.41 16.58 0.63
C ILE A 55 -14.78 16.32 -0.01
N GLY A 56 -14.82 15.60 -1.13
CA GLY A 56 -16.05 15.22 -1.81
C GLY A 56 -17.02 14.46 -0.90
N LEU A 57 -16.57 13.44 -0.16
CA LEU A 57 -17.40 12.70 0.79
C LEU A 57 -17.96 13.59 1.92
N ILE A 58 -17.15 14.53 2.43
CA ILE A 58 -17.61 15.49 3.44
C ILE A 58 -18.68 16.41 2.85
N THR A 59 -18.47 16.93 1.64
CA THR A 59 -19.45 17.78 0.95
C THR A 59 -20.74 17.04 0.64
N ILE A 60 -20.67 15.77 0.24
CA ILE A 60 -21.87 14.93 0.03
C ILE A 60 -22.63 14.74 1.34
N GLY A 61 -21.92 14.40 2.43
CA GLY A 61 -22.54 14.21 3.74
C GLY A 61 -23.21 15.47 4.27
N LEU A 62 -22.52 16.61 4.21
CA LEU A 62 -23.08 17.91 4.60
C LEU A 62 -24.24 18.33 3.70
N GLY A 63 -24.09 18.19 2.38
CA GLY A 63 -25.15 18.54 1.43
C GLY A 63 -26.41 17.68 1.63
N PHE A 64 -26.27 16.40 1.98
CA PHE A 64 -27.40 15.53 2.27
C PHE A 64 -28.12 15.88 3.58
N ILE A 65 -27.38 16.28 4.62
CA ILE A 65 -27.97 16.73 5.89
C ILE A 65 -28.72 18.04 5.67
N LEU A 66 -28.11 18.97 4.94
CA LEU A 66 -28.66 20.30 4.72
C LEU A 66 -29.77 20.32 3.65
N SER A 67 -29.82 19.34 2.75
CA SER A 67 -30.90 19.24 1.76
C SER A 67 -32.28 18.95 2.35
N GLN A 68 -32.34 18.58 3.64
CA GLN A 68 -33.62 18.50 4.37
C GLN A 68 -34.21 19.88 4.70
N TYR A 69 -33.42 20.95 4.53
CA TYR A 69 -33.79 22.32 4.86
C TYR A 69 -33.83 23.24 3.62
N GLU A 70 -32.98 23.01 2.62
CA GLU A 70 -32.96 23.76 1.35
C GLU A 70 -32.70 22.83 0.16
N GLU A 71 -33.58 22.87 -0.86
CA GLU A 71 -33.48 22.01 -2.05
C GLU A 71 -32.24 22.29 -2.90
N ASP A 72 -31.78 23.55 -2.96
CA ASP A 72 -30.59 23.96 -3.69
C ASP A 72 -29.31 23.27 -3.18
N LEU A 73 -29.25 22.94 -1.90
CA LEU A 73 -28.13 22.21 -1.29
C LEU A 73 -28.09 20.74 -1.71
N GLY A 74 -29.24 20.17 -2.09
CA GLY A 74 -29.33 18.84 -2.70
C GLY A 74 -28.66 18.79 -4.09
N ILE A 75 -28.75 19.87 -4.88
CA ILE A 75 -28.08 19.98 -6.18
C ILE A 75 -26.55 20.04 -5.99
N VAL A 76 -26.08 20.81 -5.01
CA VAL A 76 -24.65 20.88 -4.65
C VAL A 76 -24.12 19.51 -4.22
N ALA A 77 -24.89 18.75 -3.43
CA ALA A 77 -24.56 17.38 -3.06
C ALA A 77 -24.46 16.47 -4.30
N GLY A 78 -25.42 16.57 -5.23
CA GLY A 78 -25.42 15.81 -6.49
C GLY A 78 -24.18 16.05 -7.36
N ILE A 79 -23.75 17.32 -7.48
CA ILE A 79 -22.53 17.67 -8.21
C ILE A 79 -21.28 17.10 -7.51
N ALA A 80 -21.23 17.17 -6.17
CA ALA A 80 -20.13 16.62 -5.39
C ALA A 80 -20.01 15.09 -5.52
N ILE A 81 -21.13 14.37 -5.66
CA ILE A 81 -21.14 12.92 -5.94
C ILE A 81 -20.40 12.64 -7.25
N LEU A 82 -20.71 13.37 -8.33
CA LEU A 82 -20.07 13.16 -9.64
C LEU A 82 -18.56 13.39 -9.58
N PHE A 83 -18.10 14.49 -8.98
CA PHE A 83 -16.66 14.77 -8.81
C PHE A 83 -15.95 13.69 -7.99
N THR A 84 -16.58 13.21 -6.91
CA THR A 84 -16.04 12.14 -6.07
C THR A 84 -15.94 10.83 -6.84
N LEU A 85 -16.92 10.53 -7.70
CA LEU A 85 -16.97 9.33 -8.52
C LEU A 85 -15.88 9.34 -9.60
N PHE A 86 -15.69 10.48 -10.28
CA PHE A 86 -14.57 10.69 -11.22
C PHE A 86 -13.19 10.57 -10.55
N ALA A 87 -13.03 11.15 -9.36
CA ALA A 87 -11.79 11.00 -8.59
C ALA A 87 -11.55 9.54 -8.16
N GLY A 88 -12.61 8.80 -7.83
CA GLY A 88 -12.57 7.36 -7.55
C GLY A 88 -12.10 6.53 -8.75
N ILE A 89 -12.67 6.76 -9.93
CA ILE A 89 -12.25 6.10 -11.19
C ILE A 89 -10.77 6.43 -11.50
N ARG A 90 -10.36 7.69 -11.31
CA ARG A 90 -8.96 8.09 -11.49
C ARG A 90 -8.02 7.36 -10.53
N LEU A 91 -8.40 7.13 -9.27
CA LEU A 91 -7.62 6.31 -8.34
C LEU A 91 -7.47 4.84 -8.80
N MET A 92 -8.51 4.29 -9.43
CA MET A 92 -8.44 2.93 -10.00
C MET A 92 -7.44 2.89 -11.16
N ASN A 93 -7.49 3.87 -12.07
CA ASN A 93 -6.57 3.98 -13.21
C ASN A 93 -5.12 4.27 -12.80
N LEU A 94 -4.90 4.93 -11.66
CA LEU A 94 -3.57 5.16 -11.09
C LEU A 94 -2.94 3.91 -10.44
N GLY A 95 -3.58 2.73 -10.56
CA GLY A 95 -3.00 1.46 -10.13
C GLY A 95 -3.00 1.24 -8.61
N TYR A 96 -3.84 1.96 -7.84
CA TYR A 96 -3.88 1.89 -6.38
C TYR A 96 -4.21 0.48 -5.84
N PHE A 97 -5.20 -0.19 -6.46
CA PHE A 97 -5.53 -1.57 -6.10
C PHE A 97 -4.34 -2.49 -6.30
N SER A 98 -3.65 -2.34 -7.43
CA SER A 98 -2.43 -3.10 -7.73
C SER A 98 -1.33 -2.84 -6.71
N TYR A 99 -1.11 -1.57 -6.32
CA TYR A 99 -0.14 -1.18 -5.30
C TYR A 99 -0.42 -1.79 -3.92
N ILE A 100 -1.67 -1.75 -3.42
CA ILE A 100 -2.03 -2.35 -2.13
C ILE A 100 -1.86 -3.87 -2.15
N ILE A 101 -2.25 -4.53 -3.24
CA ILE A 101 -2.14 -5.98 -3.40
C ILE A 101 -0.67 -6.39 -3.35
N VAL A 102 0.20 -5.69 -4.08
CA VAL A 102 1.65 -5.91 -4.09
C VAL A 102 2.23 -5.68 -2.69
N TYR A 103 1.82 -4.62 -2.00
CA TYR A 103 2.25 -4.32 -0.64
C TYR A 103 1.86 -5.41 0.35
N ARG A 104 0.61 -5.90 0.31
CA ARG A 104 0.16 -7.02 1.15
C ARG A 104 0.93 -8.30 0.85
N LYS A 105 1.19 -8.60 -0.42
CA LYS A 105 2.02 -9.76 -0.82
C LYS A 105 3.44 -9.64 -0.26
N ARG A 106 4.04 -8.46 -0.31
CA ARG A 106 5.37 -8.16 0.22
C ARG A 106 5.42 -8.33 1.75
N ILE A 107 4.50 -7.73 2.50
CA ILE A 107 4.41 -7.92 3.96
C ILE A 107 4.30 -9.40 4.30
N ARG A 108 3.40 -10.12 3.62
CA ARG A 108 3.19 -11.54 3.86
C ARG A 108 4.46 -12.36 3.61
N TYR A 109 5.20 -12.03 2.56
CA TYR A 109 6.49 -12.66 2.27
C TYR A 109 7.51 -12.39 3.38
N PHE A 110 7.73 -11.14 3.77
CA PHE A 110 8.70 -10.81 4.82
C PHE A 110 8.32 -11.38 6.19
N LYS A 111 7.02 -11.42 6.53
CA LYS A 111 6.54 -12.09 7.74
C LYS A 111 6.85 -13.59 7.74
N LYS A 112 6.64 -14.26 6.59
CA LYS A 112 7.01 -15.68 6.43
C LYS A 112 8.51 -15.88 6.46
N LEU A 113 9.27 -14.99 5.84
CA LEU A 113 10.73 -15.03 5.81
C LEU A 113 11.31 -14.92 7.22
N LYS A 114 10.91 -13.90 7.99
CA LYS A 114 11.33 -13.70 9.38
C LYS A 114 11.04 -14.94 10.23
N ARG A 115 9.83 -15.50 10.11
CA ARG A 115 9.45 -16.72 10.82
C ARG A 115 10.36 -17.90 10.45
N ARG A 116 10.55 -18.15 9.15
CA ARG A 116 11.37 -19.28 8.69
C ARG A 116 12.84 -19.16 9.06
N ILE A 117 13.42 -17.96 9.03
CA ILE A 117 14.80 -17.72 9.47
C ILE A 117 14.94 -17.97 10.98
N ASN A 118 13.95 -17.56 11.77
CA ASN A 118 13.94 -17.78 13.20
C ASN A 118 13.78 -19.27 13.56
N ASP A 119 12.97 -20.00 12.79
CA ASP A 119 12.71 -21.43 13.01
C ASP A 119 13.87 -22.32 12.51
N SER A 120 14.76 -21.83 11.64
CA SER A 120 15.87 -22.62 11.07
C SER A 120 17.15 -22.54 11.90
N SER A 121 17.75 -23.69 12.22
CA SER A 121 19.05 -23.82 12.90
C SER A 121 20.21 -23.34 12.05
N SER A 122 20.28 -23.78 10.79
CA SER A 122 21.36 -23.47 9.85
C SER A 122 20.82 -22.92 8.52
N TYR A 123 21.71 -22.48 7.62
CA TYR A 123 21.33 -22.10 6.26
C TYR A 123 20.80 -23.29 5.45
N TYR A 124 21.36 -24.48 5.66
CA TYR A 124 20.94 -25.70 4.96
C TYR A 124 19.53 -26.16 5.33
N ASP A 125 19.07 -25.82 6.54
CA ASP A 125 17.71 -26.09 7.01
C ASP A 125 16.68 -25.05 6.53
N PHE A 126 17.16 -23.90 6.05
CA PHE A 126 16.32 -22.78 5.66
C PHE A 126 15.68 -23.00 4.28
N LYS A 127 14.34 -23.10 4.27
CA LYS A 127 13.55 -23.16 3.02
C LYS A 127 13.01 -21.77 2.66
N CYS A 128 13.50 -21.17 1.58
CA CYS A 128 13.01 -19.87 1.10
C CYS A 128 11.49 -19.91 0.76
N PRO A 129 10.67 -18.93 1.21
CA PRO A 129 9.22 -18.90 0.97
C PRO A 129 8.76 -18.48 -0.44
#